data_AF-A0A4S2H456-F1
#
_entry.id   AF-A0A4S2H456-F1
#
_cell.length_a   1.000
_cell.length_b   1.000
_cell.length_c   1.000
_cell.angle_alpha   90.00
_cell.angle_beta   90.00
_cell.angle_gamma   90.00
#
_symmetry.space_group_name_H-M   'P 1'
#
loop_
_entity.id
_entity.type
_entity.pdbx_description
1 polymer ?
#
loop_
_entity_poly.entity_id
_entity_poly.type
_entity_poly.pdbx_seq_one_letter_code
_entity_poly.pdbx_strand_id
1 'polypeptide(L)' 'MAKKSAPISLQDAVAAMRPRTPVDAVVAECGIARLHGLDLDACAGAPIAIAAPAHRDALSAAWDEKRRQM' A
#
# COMPACT_ATOMS: atom_id res chain seq x y z
N MET A 1 -35.69 17.80 6.29
CA MET A 1 -34.74 16.93 7.01
C MET A 1 -33.43 16.88 6.24
N ALA A 2 -32.48 17.76 6.58
CA ALA A 2 -31.19 17.84 5.90
C ALA A 2 -30.22 16.83 6.52
N LYS A 3 -29.73 15.87 5.73
CA LYS A 3 -28.68 14.94 6.15
C LYS A 3 -27.39 15.75 6.34
N LYS A 4 -26.97 15.90 7.59
CA LYS A 4 -25.71 16.54 7.99
C LYS A 4 -24.56 15.64 7.54
N SER A 5 -23.96 15.89 6.37
CA SER A 5 -22.69 15.27 6.00
C SER A 5 -21.63 15.75 6.99
N ALA A 6 -21.21 14.85 7.88
CA ALA A 6 -20.05 15.08 8.71
C ALA A 6 -18.80 15.14 7.80
N PRO A 7 -17.89 16.12 7.98
CA PRO A 7 -16.66 16.17 7.21
C PRO A 7 -15.77 14.99 7.58
N ILE A 8 -15.30 14.26 6.57
CA ILE A 8 -14.24 13.26 6.73
C ILE A 8 -13.02 14.01 7.29
N SER A 9 -12.56 13.63 8.47
CA SER A 9 -11.32 14.15 9.05
C SER A 9 -10.15 13.74 8.16
N LEU A 10 -9.47 14.73 7.58
CA LEU A 10 -8.41 14.58 6.57
C LEU A 10 -7.03 14.29 7.16
N GLN A 11 -6.90 14.22 8.48
CA GLN A 11 -5.60 14.36 9.15
C GLN A 11 -4.65 13.16 8.95
N ASP A 12 -5.15 12.02 8.47
CA ASP A 12 -4.35 10.84 8.06
C ASP A 12 -4.78 10.25 6.71
N ALA A 13 -5.66 10.94 5.97
CA ALA A 13 -6.25 10.40 4.75
C ALA A 13 -5.27 10.53 3.58
N VAL A 14 -4.50 9.48 3.33
CA VAL A 14 -3.76 9.35 2.07
C VAL A 14 -4.78 9.24 0.93
N ALA A 15 -4.76 10.21 0.03
CA ALA A 15 -5.58 10.19 -1.17
C ALA A 15 -5.10 9.07 -2.10
N ALA A 16 -5.87 7.98 -2.19
CA ALA A 16 -5.64 6.95 -3.17
C ALA A 16 -6.19 7.40 -4.53
N MET A 17 -5.31 7.70 -5.48
CA MET A 17 -5.71 7.98 -6.86
C MET A 17 -6.26 6.73 -7.57
N ARG A 18 -5.85 5.54 -7.12
CA ARG A 18 -6.26 4.25 -7.73
C ARG A 18 -6.46 3.17 -6.67
N PRO A 19 -7.50 2.32 -6.80
CA PRO A 19 -7.58 1.06 -6.05
C PRO A 19 -6.40 0.13 -6.40
N ARG A 20 -6.14 -0.89 -5.57
CA ARG A 20 -5.12 -1.93 -5.87
C ARG A 20 -5.48 -2.78 -7.09
N THR A 21 -6.76 -3.11 -7.26
CA THR A 21 -7.28 -4.02 -8.28
C THR A 21 -6.85 -3.72 -9.73
N PRO A 22 -6.80 -2.45 -10.20
CA PRO A 22 -6.35 -2.13 -11.54
C PRO A 22 -4.82 -1.98 -11.71
N VAL A 23 -3.99 -2.22 -10.68
CA VAL A 23 -2.53 -2.08 -10.77
C VAL A 23 -1.89 -3.43 -11.10
N ASP A 24 -1.31 -3.56 -12.28
CA ASP A 24 -0.65 -4.81 -12.71
C ASP A 24 0.82 -4.90 -12.29
N ALA A 25 1.54 -3.78 -12.28
CA ALA A 25 2.94 -3.74 -11.91
C ALA A 25 3.39 -2.39 -11.32
N VAL A 26 4.41 -2.45 -10.47
CA VAL A 26 5.16 -1.31 -9.94
C VAL A 26 6.59 -1.41 -10.46
N VAL A 27 7.14 -0.30 -10.94
CA VAL A 27 8.49 -0.21 -11.47
C VAL A 27 9.27 0.82 -10.67
N ALA A 28 10.47 0.45 -10.23
CA ALA A 28 11.43 1.30 -9.54
C ALA A 28 12.83 1.06 -10.10
N GLU A 29 13.79 1.92 -9.76
CA GLU A 29 15.20 1.78 -10.14
C GLU A 29 15.82 0.45 -9.66
N CYS A 30 15.26 -0.12 -8.60
CA CYS A 30 15.71 -1.38 -8.02
C CYS A 30 14.99 -2.61 -8.58
N GLY A 31 14.01 -2.46 -9.48
CA GLY A 31 13.36 -3.59 -10.16
C GLY A 31 11.89 -3.40 -10.51
N ILE A 32 11.24 -4.51 -10.84
CA ILE A 32 9.83 -4.57 -11.27
C ILE A 32 9.08 -5.57 -10.39
N ALA A 33 7.97 -5.14 -9.81
CA ALA A 33 7.07 -5.97 -9.01
C ALA A 33 5.75 -6.13 -9.77
N ARG A 34 5.40 -7.36 -10.16
CA ARG A 34 4.08 -7.68 -10.73
C ARG A 34 3.10 -8.00 -9.60
N LEU A 35 1.92 -7.40 -9.64
CA LEU A 35 0.92 -7.48 -8.55
C LEU A 35 -0.34 -8.25 -8.95
N HIS A 36 -0.53 -8.50 -10.24
CA HIS A 36 -1.70 -9.21 -10.74
C HIS A 36 -1.80 -10.63 -10.13
N GLY A 37 -2.95 -10.94 -9.55
CA GLY A 37 -3.22 -12.25 -8.95
C GLY A 37 -2.52 -12.53 -7.61
N LEU A 38 -1.79 -11.56 -7.06
CA LEU A 38 -1.19 -11.70 -5.74
C LEU A 38 -2.24 -11.55 -4.63
N ASP A 39 -2.09 -12.34 -3.56
CA ASP A 39 -2.80 -12.08 -2.32
C ASP A 39 -2.28 -10.81 -1.62
N LEU A 40 -2.89 -10.44 -0.51
CA LEU A 40 -2.56 -9.20 0.19
C LEU A 40 -1.10 -9.16 0.69
N ASP A 41 -0.55 -10.27 1.19
CA ASP A 41 0.83 -10.30 1.69
C ASP A 41 1.83 -10.27 0.55
N ALA A 42 1.59 -11.08 -0.49
CA ALA A 42 2.43 -11.08 -1.67
C ALA A 42 2.39 -9.71 -2.36
N CYS A 43 1.23 -9.07 -2.42
CA CYS A 43 1.07 -7.71 -2.95
C CYS A 43 1.82 -6.65 -2.13
N ALA A 44 1.96 -6.82 -0.81
CA ALA A 44 2.75 -5.93 0.03
C ALA A 44 4.26 -6.22 -0.10
N GLY A 45 4.64 -7.49 -0.08
CA GLY A 45 6.03 -7.92 -0.16
C GLY A 45 6.70 -7.60 -1.50
N ALA A 46 5.99 -7.71 -2.62
CA ALA A 46 6.57 -7.50 -3.94
C ALA A 46 7.10 -6.06 -4.15
N PRO A 47 6.35 -4.98 -3.84
CA PRO A 47 6.89 -3.61 -3.85
C PRO A 47 8.03 -3.38 -2.85
N ILE A 48 7.97 -4.00 -1.66
CA ILE A 48 9.03 -3.88 -0.65
C ILE A 48 10.34 -4.47 -1.16
N ALA A 49 10.28 -5.61 -1.85
CA ALA A 49 11.46 -6.27 -2.42
C ALA A 49 12.18 -5.40 -3.48
N ILE A 50 11.45 -4.55 -4.20
CA ILE A 50 12.00 -3.63 -5.20
C ILE A 50 12.19 -2.20 -4.69
N ALA A 51 11.98 -1.93 -3.40
CA ALA A 51 12.27 -0.62 -2.82
C ALA A 51 13.79 -0.40 -2.73
N ALA A 52 14.21 0.85 -2.54
CA ALA A 52 15.60 1.17 -2.24
C ALA A 52 16.07 0.38 -0.99
N PRO A 53 17.26 -0.25 -0.99
CA PRO A 53 17.69 -1.17 0.07
C PRO A 53 17.58 -0.60 1.48
N ALA A 54 17.88 0.69 1.65
CA ALA A 54 17.83 1.38 2.94
C ALA A 54 16.42 1.45 3.58
N HIS A 55 15.36 1.17 2.82
CA HIS A 55 13.98 1.27 3.31
C HIS A 55 13.28 -0.09 3.46
N ARG A 56 13.88 -1.18 2.95
CA ARG A 56 13.20 -2.49 2.90
C ARG A 56 12.83 -3.00 4.29
N ASP A 57 13.75 -2.96 5.23
CA ASP A 57 13.53 -3.46 6.59
C ASP A 57 12.45 -2.65 7.33
N ALA A 58 12.50 -1.32 7.20
CA ALA A 58 11.50 -0.44 7.80
C ALA A 58 10.10 -0.67 7.21
N LEU A 59 9.99 -0.89 5.90
CA LEU A 59 8.73 -1.18 5.24
C LEU A 59 8.18 -2.56 5.61
N SER A 60 9.03 -3.58 5.69
CA SER A 60 8.64 -4.92 6.17
C SER A 60 8.09 -4.86 7.61
N ALA A 61 8.81 -4.20 8.51
CA ALA A 61 8.37 -4.04 9.90
C ALA A 61 7.04 -3.29 10.01
N ALA A 62 6.85 -2.24 9.19
CA ALA A 62 5.60 -1.50 9.15
C ALA A 62 4.44 -2.34 8.60
N TRP A 63 4.69 -3.23 7.64
CA TRP A 63 3.69 -4.17 7.13
C TRP A 63 3.27 -5.19 8.19
N ASP A 64 4.25 -5.79 8.87
CA ASP A 64 3.99 -6.76 9.95
C ASP A 64 3.15 -6.14 11.07
N GLU A 65 3.45 -4.90 11.44
CA GLU A 65 2.66 -4.17 12.43
C GLU A 65 1.22 -3.94 11.95
N LYS A 66 1.03 -3.50 10.70
CA LYS A 66 -0.30 -3.34 10.12
C LYS A 66 -1.07 -4.66 10.07
N ARG A 67 -0.40 -5.77 9.75
CA ARG A 67 -1.02 -7.10 9.69
C ARG A 67 -1.52 -7.59 11.05
N ARG A 68 -0.84 -7.24 12.14
CA ARG A 68 -1.30 -7.54 13.51
C ARG A 68 -2.55 -6.76 13.93
N GLN A 69 -2.81 -5.64 13.27
CA GLN A 69 -3.93 -4.73 13.58
C GLN A 69 -5.17 -4.98 12.71
N MET A 70 -5.09 -5.87 11.71
CA MET A 70 -6.19 -6.27 10.82
C MET A 70 -6.92 -7.49 11.36
#